data_AF-A0A962USH4-F1
#
_entry.id   AF-A0A962USH4-F1
#
_cell.length_a   1.000
_cell.length_b   1.000
_cell.length_c   1.000
_cell.angle_alpha   90.00
_cell.angle_beta   90.00
_cell.angle_gamma   90.00
#
_symmetry.space_group_name_H-M   'P 1'
#
loop_
_entity.id
_entity.type
_entity.pdbx_description
1 polymer ?
#
loop_
_entity_poly.entity_id
_entity_poly.type
_entity_poly.pdbx_seq_one_letter_code
_entity_poly.pdbx_strand_id
1 'polypeptide(L)'
;MNGTPVKTRLVSLQCEPSQASELAQVIRSYALAAYPPGGSECAQVAREALLDAASQIAGHQGGLLQVRKRLLPQLRAAVRWCLTQDAPAELRCSPELATVLQIQSKSTD
;
A
#
# COMPACT_ATOMS: atom_id res chain seq x y z
N MET A 1 -7.21 17.55 30.04
CA MET A 1 -7.06 17.24 28.60
C MET A 1 -7.00 15.73 28.44
N ASN A 2 -8.16 15.07 28.28
CA ASN A 2 -8.21 13.62 28.12
C ASN A 2 -8.13 13.28 26.63
N GLY A 3 -6.90 13.08 26.12
CA GLY A 3 -6.68 12.52 24.81
C GLY A 3 -7.00 11.03 24.85
N THR A 4 -8.20 10.64 24.43
CA THR A 4 -8.54 9.23 24.22
C THR A 4 -7.55 8.65 23.21
N PRO A 5 -6.81 7.57 23.52
CA PRO A 5 -5.88 6.98 22.58
C PRO A 5 -6.67 6.48 21.38
N VAL A 6 -6.41 7.06 20.20
CA VAL A 6 -7.02 6.63 18.95
C VAL A 6 -6.57 5.20 18.68
N LYS A 7 -7.45 4.23 18.98
CA LYS A 7 -7.21 2.80 18.77
C LYS A 7 -6.92 2.59 17.28
N THR A 8 -5.65 2.49 16.94
CA THR A 8 -5.21 2.25 15.56
C THR A 8 -5.56 0.81 15.21
N ARG A 9 -6.59 0.61 14.40
CA ARG A 9 -6.94 -0.74 13.92
C ARG A 9 -5.89 -1.21 12.93
N LEU A 10 -5.21 -2.29 13.27
CA LEU A 10 -4.28 -3.00 12.40
C LEU A 10 -5.00 -4.16 11.70
N VAL A 11 -4.52 -4.52 10.51
CA VAL A 11 -4.90 -5.72 9.78
C VAL A 11 -3.63 -6.48 9.46
N SER A 12 -3.67 -7.80 9.66
CA SER A 12 -2.55 -8.67 9.33
C SER A 12 -2.72 -9.21 7.91
N LEU A 13 -1.67 -9.12 7.12
CA LEU A 13 -1.56 -9.66 5.77
C LEU A 13 -0.51 -10.76 5.79
N GLN A 14 -0.81 -11.91 5.22
CA GLN A 14 0.24 -12.90 4.97
C GLN A 14 1.03 -12.43 3.75
N CYS A 15 2.32 -12.20 3.94
CA CYS A 15 3.18 -11.62 2.93
C CYS A 15 4.56 -12.27 3.01
N GLU A 16 5.02 -12.83 1.91
CA GLU A 16 6.40 -13.32 1.79
C GLU A 16 7.39 -12.14 1.62
N PRO A 17 8.68 -12.30 1.93
CA PRO A 17 9.67 -11.23 1.81
C PRO A 17 9.74 -10.63 0.39
N SER A 18 9.62 -11.47 -0.64
CA SER A 18 9.56 -11.05 -2.04
C SER A 18 8.33 -10.19 -2.32
N GLN A 19 7.16 -10.62 -1.84
CA GLN A 19 5.90 -9.88 -1.97
C GLN A 19 5.94 -8.56 -1.21
N ALA A 20 6.57 -8.52 -0.04
CA ALA A 20 6.76 -7.29 0.73
C ALA A 20 7.65 -6.29 -0.04
N SER A 21 8.75 -6.75 -0.61
CA SER A 21 9.63 -5.90 -1.44
C SER A 21 8.88 -5.34 -2.66
N GLU A 22 8.14 -6.20 -3.38
CA GLU A 22 7.35 -5.75 -4.53
C GLU A 22 6.26 -4.76 -4.11
N LEU A 23 5.47 -5.09 -3.08
CA LEU A 23 4.41 -4.24 -2.56
C LEU A 23 4.96 -2.86 -2.16
N ALA A 24 6.12 -2.81 -1.50
CA ALA A 24 6.77 -1.57 -1.14
C ALA A 24 7.15 -0.73 -2.37
N GLN A 25 7.70 -1.36 -3.41
CA GLN A 25 8.05 -0.66 -4.65
C GLN A 25 6.81 -0.12 -5.38
N VAL A 26 5.72 -0.89 -5.38
CA VAL A 26 4.43 -0.50 -5.95
C VAL A 26 3.85 0.70 -5.22
N ILE A 27 3.83 0.68 -3.88
CA ILE A 27 3.30 1.78 -3.07
C ILE A 27 4.13 3.05 -3.28
N ARG A 28 5.46 2.95 -3.35
CA ARG A 28 6.33 4.10 -3.63
C ARG A 28 6.01 4.72 -4.99
N SER A 29 5.95 3.88 -6.02
CA SER A 29 5.68 4.34 -7.38
C SER A 29 4.29 4.98 -7.49
N TYR A 30 3.28 4.35 -6.88
CA TYR A 30 1.93 4.90 -6.80
C TYR A 30 1.89 6.23 -6.04
N ALA A 31 2.59 6.35 -4.91
CA ALA A 31 2.62 7.59 -4.14
C ALA A 31 3.20 8.75 -4.95
N LEU A 32 4.24 8.50 -5.74
CA LEU A 32 4.84 9.51 -6.61
C LEU A 32 3.93 9.90 -7.78
N ALA A 33 3.20 8.93 -8.36
CA ALA A 33 2.28 9.16 -9.47
C ALA A 33 0.98 9.85 -9.04
N ALA A 34 0.36 9.38 -7.96
CA ALA A 34 -0.92 9.89 -7.46
C ALA A 34 -0.76 11.20 -6.66
N TYR A 35 0.40 11.42 -6.03
CA TYR A 35 0.68 12.58 -5.18
C TYR A 35 2.02 13.23 -5.57
N PRO A 36 2.09 13.88 -6.75
CA PRO A 36 3.31 14.53 -7.22
C PRO A 36 3.77 15.65 -6.26
N PRO A 37 5.08 15.98 -6.28
CA PRO A 37 5.60 17.07 -5.45
C PRO A 37 4.97 18.41 -5.88
N GLY A 38 4.70 19.30 -4.93
CA GLY A 38 4.05 20.58 -5.19
C GLY A 38 2.52 20.55 -5.22
N GLY A 39 1.89 19.41 -4.91
CA GLY A 39 0.46 19.34 -4.60
C GLY A 39 0.10 20.00 -3.26
N SER A 40 -1.19 19.94 -2.88
CA SER A 40 -1.67 20.50 -1.60
C SER A 40 -1.02 19.85 -0.38
N GLU A 41 -1.02 20.54 0.77
CA GLU A 41 -0.49 19.99 2.03
C GLU A 41 -1.14 18.64 2.38
N CYS A 42 -2.47 18.52 2.21
CA CYS A 42 -3.19 17.27 2.41
C CYS A 42 -2.69 16.14 1.50
N ALA A 43 -2.33 16.45 0.24
CA ALA A 43 -1.78 15.47 -0.69
C ALA A 43 -0.37 15.05 -0.28
N GLN A 44 0.46 15.97 0.21
CA GLN A 44 1.80 15.63 0.71
C GLN A 44 1.75 14.77 1.97
N VAL A 45 0.81 15.02 2.89
CA VAL A 45 0.60 14.15 4.07
C VAL A 45 0.21 12.73 3.64
N ALA A 46 -0.66 12.59 2.63
CA ALA A 46 -1.04 11.28 2.10
C ALA A 46 0.17 10.56 1.44
N ARG A 47 0.98 11.30 0.69
CA ARG A 47 2.22 10.82 0.08
C ARG A 47 3.19 10.30 1.15
N GLU A 48 3.50 11.10 2.16
CA GLU A 48 4.40 10.72 3.25
C GLU A 48 3.91 9.47 3.97
N ALA A 49 2.61 9.41 4.30
CA ALA A 49 2.03 8.24 4.94
C ALA A 49 2.18 6.95 4.11
N LEU A 50 2.13 7.05 2.78
CA LEU A 50 2.35 5.91 1.87
C LEU A 50 3.82 5.53 1.77
N LEU A 51 4.73 6.51 1.70
CA LEU A 51 6.17 6.27 1.66
C LEU A 51 6.68 5.66 2.97
N ASP A 52 6.16 6.09 4.11
CA ASP A 52 6.44 5.51 5.42
C ASP A 52 5.96 4.06 5.49
N ALA A 53 4.74 3.80 5.02
CA ALA A 53 4.19 2.45 4.96
C ALA A 53 5.05 1.56 4.06
N ALA A 54 5.44 2.03 2.88
CA ALA A 54 6.31 1.28 1.98
C ALA A 54 7.67 0.97 2.60
N SER A 55 8.23 1.89 3.38
CA SER A 55 9.51 1.68 4.08
C SER A 55 9.39 0.60 5.16
N GLN A 56 8.29 0.58 5.91
CA GLN A 56 8.01 -0.47 6.90
C GLN A 56 7.80 -1.83 6.23
N ILE A 57 7.09 -1.86 5.11
CA ILE A 57 6.82 -3.08 4.36
C ILE A 57 8.09 -3.64 3.72
N ALA A 58 8.96 -2.79 3.17
CA ALA A 58 10.22 -3.22 2.53
C ALA A 58 11.17 -3.95 3.49
N GLY A 59 11.13 -3.61 4.78
CA GLY A 59 11.93 -4.28 5.81
C GLY A 59 11.29 -5.56 6.37
N HIS A 60 10.13 -5.97 5.88
CA HIS A 60 9.41 -7.12 6.42
C HIS A 60 10.05 -8.44 5.96
N GLN A 61 10.42 -9.29 6.92
CA GLN A 61 11.12 -10.56 6.68
C GLN A 61 10.17 -11.74 6.44
N GLY A 62 8.92 -11.47 6.06
CA GLY A 62 7.91 -12.49 5.76
C GLY A 62 6.98 -12.81 6.94
N GLY A 63 5.87 -13.48 6.61
CA GLY A 63 4.83 -13.87 7.57
C GLY A 63 3.73 -12.82 7.70
N LEU A 64 3.33 -12.50 8.94
CA LEU A 64 2.22 -11.59 9.21
C LEU A 64 2.67 -10.13 9.23
N LEU A 65 2.45 -9.45 8.12
CA LEU A 65 2.64 -8.01 7.99
C LEU A 65 1.44 -7.27 8.60
N GLN A 66 1.69 -6.44 9.61
CA GLN A 66 0.65 -5.60 10.22
C GLN A 66 0.62 -4.22 9.55
N VAL A 67 -0.51 -3.90 8.91
CA VAL A 67 -0.75 -2.58 8.30
C VAL A 67 -1.94 -1.90 8.95
N ARG A 68 -1.95 -0.56 8.94
CA ARG A 68 -3.11 0.20 9.44
C ARG A 68 -4.31 -0.03 8.52
N LYS A 69 -5.47 -0.35 9.08
CA LYS A 69 -6.71 -0.60 8.33
C LYS A 69 -7.08 0.55 7.38
N ARG A 70 -6.80 1.79 7.79
CA ARG A 70 -7.05 2.99 6.97
C ARG A 70 -6.17 3.11 5.72
N LEU A 71 -5.01 2.44 5.72
CA LEU A 71 -4.11 2.41 4.56
C LEU A 71 -4.54 1.36 3.53
N LEU A 72 -5.26 0.31 3.93
CA LEU A 72 -5.69 -0.77 3.02
C LEU A 72 -6.32 -0.27 1.71
N PRO A 73 -7.25 0.71 1.70
CA PRO A 73 -7.79 1.23 0.44
C PRO A 73 -6.72 1.79 -0.50
N GLN A 74 -5.72 2.48 0.07
CA GLN A 74 -4.59 3.05 -0.68
C GLN A 74 -3.63 1.96 -1.18
N LEU A 75 -3.32 0.96 -0.35
CA LEU A 75 -2.50 -0.18 -0.77
C LEU A 75 -3.16 -0.94 -1.93
N ARG A 76 -4.48 -1.14 -1.84
CA ARG A 76 -5.28 -1.77 -2.91
C ARG A 76 -5.32 -0.91 -4.18
N ALA A 77 -5.44 0.40 -4.05
CA ALA A 77 -5.37 1.32 -5.18
C ALA A 77 -4.00 1.25 -5.87
N ALA A 78 -2.91 1.23 -5.09
CA ALA A 78 -1.55 1.08 -5.60
C ALA A 78 -1.37 -0.23 -6.39
N VAL A 79 -1.80 -1.37 -5.82
CA VAL A 79 -1.72 -2.66 -6.51
C VAL A 79 -2.60 -2.70 -7.76
N ARG A 80 -3.81 -2.13 -7.72
CA ARG A 80 -4.66 -2.05 -8.92
C ARG A 80 -4.03 -1.20 -10.02
N TRP A 81 -3.51 -0.02 -9.67
CA TRP A 81 -2.82 0.87 -10.60
C TRP A 81 -1.61 0.19 -11.24
N CYS A 82 -0.86 -0.57 -10.45
CA CYS A 82 0.29 -1.35 -10.91
C CYS A 82 -0.07 -2.44 -11.93
N LEU A 83 -1.33 -2.91 -11.93
CA LEU A 83 -1.86 -3.85 -12.91
C LEU A 83 -2.48 -3.16 -14.15
N THR A 84 -2.53 -1.82 -14.21
CA THR A 84 -2.99 -1.08 -15.39
C THR A 84 -1.81 -0.72 -16.31
N GLN A 85 -2.12 -0.26 -17.53
CA GLN A 85 -1.12 0.20 -18.50
C GLN A 85 -0.48 1.55 -18.11
N ASP A 86 -0.97 2.22 -17.07
CA ASP A 86 -0.46 3.51 -16.60
C ASP A 86 0.74 3.37 -15.66
N ALA A 87 1.06 2.14 -15.24
CA ALA A 87 2.22 1.86 -14.42
C ALA A 87 3.52 1.92 -15.24
N PRO A 88 4.65 2.37 -14.65
CA PRO A 88 5.95 2.32 -15.30
C PRO A 88 6.29 0.89 -15.74
N ALA A 89 6.81 0.69 -16.95
CA ALA A 89 7.17 -0.62 -17.47
C ALA A 89 8.23 -1.36 -16.62
N GLU A 90 9.03 -0.61 -15.86
CA GLU A 90 10.05 -1.14 -14.95
C GLU A 90 9.46 -1.62 -13.60
N LEU A 91 8.22 -1.25 -13.30
CA LEU A 91 7.56 -1.62 -12.05
C LEU A 91 7.15 -3.09 -12.10
N ARG A 92 7.86 -3.91 -11.33
CA ARG A 92 7.50 -5.33 -11.17
C ARG A 92 6.22 -5.43 -10.35
N CYS A 93 5.19 -5.99 -10.98
CA CYS A 93 3.91 -6.26 -10.36
C CYS A 93 3.52 -7.71 -10.56
N SER A 94 3.69 -8.55 -9.54
CA SER A 94 3.10 -9.88 -9.59
C SER A 94 1.59 -9.78 -9.34
N PRO A 95 0.73 -10.47 -10.14
CA PRO A 95 -0.70 -10.54 -9.86
C PRO A 95 -1.01 -11.16 -8.49
N GLU A 96 -0.09 -11.95 -7.92
CA GLU A 96 -0.22 -12.53 -6.58
C GLU A 96 -0.31 -11.48 -5.45
N LEU A 97 0.20 -10.27 -5.68
CA LEU A 97 0.06 -9.15 -4.73
C LEU A 97 -1.41 -8.77 -4.49
N ALA A 98 -2.28 -8.96 -5.49
CA ALA A 98 -3.71 -8.72 -5.32
C ALA A 98 -4.32 -9.70 -4.30
N THR A 99 -3.81 -10.93 -4.25
CA THR A 99 -4.21 -11.98 -3.30
C THR A 99 -3.78 -11.63 -1.88
N VAL A 100 -2.56 -11.10 -1.69
CA VAL A 100 -2.04 -10.64 -0.38
C VAL A 100 -2.98 -9.60 0.25
N LEU A 101 -3.47 -8.65 -0.54
CA LEU A 101 -4.38 -7.61 -0.06
C LEU A 101 -5.85 -8.03 0.00
N GLN A 102 -6.13 -9.31 -0.29
CA GLN A 102 -7.48 -9.87 -0.47
C GLN A 102 -8.33 -8.90 -1.28
N ILE A 103 -7.84 -8.47 -2.45
CA ILE A 103 -8.66 -7.75 -3.41
C ILE A 103 -9.65 -8.78 -3.94
N GLN A 104 -10.68 -9.08 -3.15
CA GLN A 104 -11.81 -9.84 -3.64
C GLN A 104 -12.46 -8.96 -4.70
N SER A 105 -12.28 -9.35 -5.97
CA SER A 105 -13.30 -9.15 -6.98
C SER A 105 -14.57 -9.71 -6.36
N LYS A 106 -15.38 -8.85 -5.75
CA LYS A 106 -16.74 -9.21 -5.39
C LYS A 106 -17.38 -9.58 -6.72
N SER A 107 -17.59 -10.88 -6.95
CA SER A 107 -18.56 -11.36 -7.91
C SER A 107 -19.85 -10.63 -7.61
N THR A 108 -20.22 -9.71 -8.49
CA THR A 108 -21.56 -9.16 -8.53
C THR A 108 -22.38 -10.22 -9.24
N ASP A 109 -23.20 -10.92 -8.46
CA ASP A 109 -24.41 -11.61 -8.92
C ASP A 109 -25.38 -10.59 -9.51
#